data_AF-A0A9K3NK53-F1
#
_entry.id   AF-A0A9K3NK53-F1
#
_cell.length_a   1.000
_cell.length_b   1.000
_cell.length_c   1.000
_cell.angle_alpha   90.00
_cell.angle_beta   90.00
_cell.angle_gamma   90.00
#
_symmetry.space_group_name_H-M   'P 1'
#
loop_
_entity.id
_entity.type
_entity.pdbx_description
1 polymer ?
#
loop_
_entity_poly.entity_id
_entity_poly.type
_entity_poly.pdbx_seq_one_letter_code
_entity_poly.pdbx_strand_id
1 'polypeptide(L)'
;MGQLKVTHKLQQLHVGIILTMPRSKLKLAFIKNNKARKNSFMKRKECLKNKLKEVSILCNIEACVIMYSSYEPKLEVWTEDNTAFQNVLNAFLTKSPMEMGKFLLNQDSYI
;
A
#
# COMPACT_ATOMS: atom_id res chain seq x y z
N MET A 1 16.93 -55.44 -10.86
CA MET A 1 15.46 -55.31 -10.93
C MET A 1 14.92 -55.77 -9.58
N GLY A 2 14.16 -55.04 -8.77
CA GLY A 2 13.56 -53.73 -8.90
C GLY A 2 13.13 -53.24 -7.50
N GLN A 3 13.27 -51.93 -7.31
CA GLN A 3 12.61 -51.02 -6.38
C GLN A 3 11.65 -51.65 -5.34
N LEU A 4 12.01 -51.52 -4.04
CA LEU A 4 11.02 -51.46 -2.96
C LEU A 4 10.33 -50.08 -3.03
N LYS A 5 9.14 -50.04 -3.61
CA LYS A 5 8.18 -48.96 -3.40
C LYS A 5 7.37 -49.27 -2.14
N VAL A 6 7.63 -48.55 -1.06
CA VAL A 6 6.60 -48.28 -0.04
C VAL A 6 6.57 -46.77 0.16
N THR A 7 5.76 -46.11 -0.65
CA THR A 7 5.25 -44.78 -0.33
C THR A 7 4.15 -44.97 0.72
N HIS A 8 4.21 -44.27 1.85
CA HIS A 8 3.43 -43.04 2.07
C HIS A 8 3.36 -42.70 3.57
N LYS A 9 3.71 -41.45 3.85
CA LYS A 9 3.14 -40.57 4.87
C LYS A 9 3.42 -40.81 6.36
N LEU A 10 3.74 -39.66 6.97
CA LEU A 10 3.35 -39.20 8.30
C LEU A 10 4.14 -39.79 9.46
N GLN A 11 5.22 -39.09 9.79
CA GLN A 11 5.36 -38.27 10.99
C GLN A 11 6.84 -38.21 11.31
N GLN A 12 7.47 -37.07 11.06
CA GLN A 12 8.51 -36.60 11.96
C GLN A 12 8.35 -35.09 12.09
N LEU A 13 7.80 -34.72 13.25
CA LEU A 13 7.93 -33.40 13.85
C LEU A 13 9.39 -32.94 13.69
N HIS A 14 9.61 -31.89 12.92
CA HIS A 14 10.67 -30.95 13.26
C HIS A 14 9.97 -29.66 13.63
N VAL A 15 10.23 -29.25 14.87
CA VAL A 15 9.88 -27.95 15.44
C VAL A 15 10.43 -26.88 14.49
N GLY A 16 9.63 -26.50 13.52
CA GLY A 16 9.95 -25.45 12.57
C GLY A 16 9.76 -24.13 13.28
N ILE A 17 10.84 -23.63 13.86
CA ILE A 17 11.00 -22.23 14.22
C ILE A 17 10.38 -21.42 13.07
N ILE A 18 9.28 -20.71 13.33
CA ILE A 18 8.84 -19.66 12.42
C ILE A 18 9.94 -18.61 12.53
N LEU A 19 10.97 -18.71 11.69
CA LEU A 19 11.95 -17.66 11.52
C LEU A 19 11.17 -16.49 10.95
N THR A 20 10.67 -15.62 11.83
CA THR A 20 10.20 -14.30 11.48
C THR A 20 11.41 -13.61 10.86
N MET A 21 11.52 -13.67 9.52
CA MET A 21 12.50 -12.89 8.78
C MET A 21 12.37 -11.45 9.27
N PRO A 22 13.40 -10.91 9.96
CA PRO A 22 13.36 -9.53 10.40
C PRO A 22 13.07 -8.70 9.16
N ARG A 23 12.03 -7.85 9.24
CA ARG A 23 11.67 -7.00 8.11
C ARG A 23 12.89 -6.13 7.80
N SER A 24 13.60 -6.45 6.73
CA SER A 24 14.73 -5.65 6.31
C SER A 24 14.25 -4.24 5.99
N LYS A 25 15.05 -3.24 6.38
CA LYS A 25 14.74 -1.84 6.09
C LYS A 25 14.55 -1.70 4.58
N LEU A 26 13.37 -1.21 4.18
CA LEU A 26 13.05 -1.00 2.78
C LEU A 26 13.80 0.24 2.29
N LYS A 27 14.53 0.10 1.18
CA LYS A 27 15.05 1.26 0.43
C LYS A 27 13.88 1.97 -0.24
N LEU A 28 13.80 3.29 -0.12
CA LEU A 28 12.77 4.13 -0.77
C LEU A 28 13.11 4.35 -2.25
N ALA A 29 13.25 3.27 -2.99
CA ALA A 29 13.58 3.29 -4.42
C ALA A 29 12.62 2.40 -5.22
N PHE A 30 12.60 2.58 -6.53
CA PHE A 30 11.76 1.78 -7.42
C PHE A 30 12.08 0.27 -7.31
N ILE A 31 11.05 -0.56 -7.04
CA ILE A 31 11.21 -2.01 -6.93
C ILE A 31 11.26 -2.62 -8.34
N LYS A 32 12.46 -3.02 -8.81
CA LYS A 32 12.63 -3.56 -10.18
C LYS A 32 11.81 -4.83 -10.44
N ASN A 33 11.77 -5.77 -9.49
CA ASN A 33 11.03 -7.03 -9.64
C ASN A 33 9.51 -6.77 -9.70
N ASN A 34 8.88 -7.10 -10.83
CA ASN A 34 7.48 -6.80 -11.08
C ASN A 34 6.50 -7.51 -10.11
N LYS A 35 6.74 -8.79 -9.79
CA LYS A 35 5.90 -9.54 -8.86
C LYS A 35 5.99 -8.97 -7.44
N ALA A 36 7.21 -8.67 -6.99
CA ALA A 36 7.44 -8.03 -5.69
C ALA A 36 6.82 -6.62 -5.64
N ARG A 37 6.94 -5.85 -6.73
CA ARG A 37 6.35 -4.50 -6.85
C ARG A 37 4.83 -4.55 -6.79
N LYS A 38 4.17 -5.43 -7.54
CA LYS A 38 2.71 -5.63 -7.49
C LYS A 38 2.24 -6.01 -6.08
N ASN A 39 2.89 -6.98 -5.44
CA ASN A 39 2.54 -7.40 -4.08
C ASN A 39 2.73 -6.28 -3.06
N SER A 40 3.82 -5.50 -3.19
CA SER A 40 4.06 -4.34 -2.33
C SER A 40 3.02 -3.25 -2.56
N PHE A 41 2.64 -2.97 -3.80
CA PHE A 41 1.61 -2.00 -4.14
C PHE A 41 0.28 -2.36 -3.48
N MET A 42 -0.23 -3.58 -3.66
CA MET A 42 -1.50 -4.00 -3.08
C MET A 42 -1.50 -3.87 -1.55
N LYS A 43 -0.42 -4.27 -0.87
CA LYS A 43 -0.30 -4.16 0.60
C LYS A 43 -0.22 -2.71 1.08
N ARG A 44 0.58 -1.87 0.40
CA ARG A 44 0.75 -0.46 0.79
C ARG A 44 -0.49 0.37 0.48
N LYS A 45 -1.21 0.06 -0.60
CA LYS A 45 -2.49 0.68 -0.99
C LYS A 45 -3.51 0.58 0.14
N GLU A 46 -3.77 -0.64 0.61
CA GLU A 46 -4.73 -0.86 1.70
C GLU A 46 -4.24 -0.27 3.02
N CYS A 47 -2.94 -0.37 3.32
CA CYS A 47 -2.36 0.26 4.51
C CYS A 47 -2.53 1.78 4.50
N LEU A 48 -2.28 2.43 3.35
CA LEU A 48 -2.43 3.87 3.20
C LEU A 48 -3.88 4.31 3.41
N LYS A 49 -4.84 3.60 2.81
CA LYS A 49 -6.28 3.86 3.01
C LYS A 49 -6.68 3.75 4.49
N ASN A 50 -6.26 2.68 5.16
CA ASN A 50 -6.57 2.49 6.58
C ASN A 50 -5.94 3.55 7.47
N LYS A 51 -4.70 3.94 7.19
CA LYS A 51 -4.04 5.00 7.96
C LYS A 51 -4.64 6.37 7.71
N LEU A 52 -5.04 6.67 6.48
CA LEU A 52 -5.74 7.91 6.17
C LEU A 52 -7.10 7.98 6.87
N LYS A 53 -7.83 6.85 6.91
CA LYS A 53 -9.07 6.72 7.69
C LYS A 53 -8.85 7.03 9.17
N GLU A 54 -7.85 6.38 9.79
CA GLU A 54 -7.51 6.64 11.21
C GLU A 54 -7.20 8.12 11.44
N VAL A 55 -6.37 8.74 10.60
CA VAL A 55 -6.01 10.17 10.72
C VAL A 55 -7.23 11.07 10.54
N SER A 56 -8.08 10.79 9.55
CA SER A 56 -9.31 11.55 9.30
C SER A 56 -10.24 11.53 10.52
N ILE A 57 -10.41 10.36 11.15
CA ILE A 57 -11.22 10.20 12.36
C ILE A 57 -10.56 10.90 13.56
N LEU A 58 -9.28 10.63 13.83
CA LEU A 58 -8.59 11.13 15.03
C LEU A 58 -8.41 12.65 15.02
N CYS A 59 -8.20 13.23 13.85
CA CYS A 59 -8.01 14.67 13.70
C CYS A 59 -9.29 15.41 13.31
N ASN A 60 -10.41 14.68 13.09
CA ASN A 60 -11.66 15.23 12.60
C ASN A 60 -11.47 16.11 11.34
N ILE A 61 -10.77 15.57 10.34
CA ILE A 61 -10.51 16.25 9.06
C ILE A 61 -11.08 15.45 7.90
N GLU A 62 -11.52 16.16 6.86
CA GLU A 62 -11.81 15.54 5.57
C GLU A 62 -10.50 15.23 4.84
N ALA A 63 -10.36 13.99 4.36
CA ALA A 63 -9.19 13.57 3.60
C ALA A 63 -9.59 12.56 2.53
N CYS A 64 -8.88 12.58 1.41
CA CYS A 64 -9.07 11.61 0.34
C CYS A 64 -7.73 11.17 -0.24
N VAL A 65 -7.72 10.01 -0.90
CA VAL A 65 -6.56 9.55 -1.66
C VAL A 65 -6.99 9.09 -3.05
N ILE A 66 -6.23 9.53 -4.05
CA ILE A 66 -6.37 9.15 -5.46
C ILE A 66 -5.10 8.40 -5.86
N MET A 67 -5.24 7.16 -6.32
CA MET A 67 -4.11 6.33 -6.72
C MET A 67 -4.32 5.75 -8.11
N TYR A 68 -3.32 5.92 -8.96
CA TYR A 68 -3.22 5.27 -10.26
C TYR A 68 -2.26 4.08 -10.19
N SER A 69 -2.58 3.02 -10.93
CA SER A 69 -1.75 1.82 -11.01
C SER A 69 -1.91 1.16 -12.36
N SER A 70 -0.80 0.66 -12.92
CA SER A 70 -0.86 -0.19 -14.12
C SER A 70 -1.34 -1.62 -13.80
N TYR A 71 -1.50 -1.97 -12.52
CA TYR A 71 -1.91 -3.30 -12.09
C TYR A 71 -3.42 -3.47 -11.97
N GLU A 72 -4.15 -2.36 -11.90
CA GLU A 72 -5.59 -2.31 -11.73
C GLU A 72 -6.15 -1.32 -12.76
N PRO A 73 -7.15 -1.70 -13.58
CA PRO A 73 -7.65 -0.84 -14.65
C PRO A 73 -8.45 0.37 -14.14
N LYS A 74 -8.90 0.34 -12.88
CA LYS A 74 -9.74 1.37 -12.28
C LYS A 74 -8.90 2.33 -11.45
N LEU A 75 -9.21 3.63 -11.55
CA LEU A 75 -8.71 4.64 -10.62
C LEU A 75 -9.18 4.28 -9.20
N GLU A 76 -8.24 4.06 -8.29
CA GLU A 76 -8.58 3.83 -6.89
C GLU A 76 -8.76 5.19 -6.22
N VAL A 77 -9.99 5.44 -5.76
CA VAL A 77 -10.33 6.62 -4.97
C VAL A 77 -10.88 6.12 -3.64
N TRP A 78 -10.24 6.50 -2.54
CA TRP A 78 -10.79 6.24 -1.21
C TRP A 78 -11.35 7.52 -0.61
N THR A 79 -12.61 7.41 -0.17
CA THR A 79 -13.44 8.41 0.49
C THR A 79 -14.54 7.62 1.19
N GLU A 80 -14.82 7.87 2.46
CA GLU A 80 -16.00 7.27 3.12
C GLU A 80 -17.30 7.93 2.67
N ASP A 81 -17.22 9.18 2.20
CA ASP A 81 -18.34 10.01 1.75
C ASP A 81 -17.93 10.79 0.48
N ASN A 82 -18.72 10.63 -0.58
CA ASN A 82 -18.53 11.33 -1.85
C ASN A 82 -18.57 12.86 -1.66
N THR A 83 -19.33 13.35 -0.69
CA THR A 83 -19.39 14.78 -0.33
C THR A 83 -18.03 15.27 0.18
N ALA A 84 -17.43 14.54 1.12
CA ALA A 84 -16.11 14.88 1.65
C ALA A 84 -15.03 14.87 0.55
N PHE A 85 -15.12 13.94 -0.41
CA PHE A 85 -14.24 13.96 -1.58
C PHE A 85 -14.40 15.23 -2.42
N GLN A 86 -15.64 15.62 -2.74
CA GLN A 86 -15.90 16.85 -3.49
C GLN A 86 -15.43 18.08 -2.72
N ASN A 87 -15.64 18.13 -1.40
CA ASN A 87 -15.17 19.23 -0.56
C ASN A 87 -13.64 19.37 -0.62
N VAL A 88 -12.91 18.27 -0.39
CA VAL A 88 -11.44 18.26 -0.44
C VAL A 88 -10.93 18.63 -1.83
N LEU A 89 -11.51 18.05 -2.88
CA LEU A 89 -11.12 18.31 -4.27
C LEU A 89 -11.37 19.78 -4.65
N ASN A 90 -12.55 20.31 -4.32
CA ASN A 90 -12.89 21.71 -4.62
C ASN A 90 -12.02 22.66 -3.80
N ALA A 91 -11.80 22.40 -2.51
CA ALA A 91 -10.90 23.21 -1.68
C ALA A 91 -9.45 23.19 -2.18
N PHE A 92 -9.01 22.09 -2.81
CA PHE A 92 -7.70 22.02 -3.45
C PHE A 92 -7.67 22.82 -4.76
N LEU A 93 -8.63 22.62 -5.65
CA LEU A 93 -8.67 23.23 -6.99
C LEU A 93 -8.96 24.75 -6.96
N THR A 94 -9.57 25.25 -5.89
CA THR A 94 -9.87 26.68 -5.72
C THR A 94 -8.72 27.48 -5.12
N LYS A 95 -7.66 26.84 -4.62
CA LYS A 95 -6.47 27.54 -4.09
C LYS A 95 -5.65 28.14 -5.22
N SER A 96 -5.04 29.30 -4.97
CA SER A 96 -4.08 29.87 -5.92
C SER A 96 -2.84 28.97 -6.06
N PRO A 97 -2.13 29.00 -7.21
CA PRO A 97 -0.92 28.19 -7.41
C PRO A 97 0.14 28.40 -6.31
N MET A 98 0.26 29.63 -5.80
CA MET A 98 1.22 29.97 -4.75
C MET A 98 0.83 29.39 -3.39
N GLU A 99 -0.46 29.28 -3.09
CA GLU A 99 -0.95 28.60 -1.88
C GLU A 99 -0.85 27.09 -2.02
N MET A 100 -1.17 26.55 -3.19
CA MET A 100 -1.06 25.12 -3.49
C MET A 100 0.39 24.63 -3.32
N GLY A 101 1.37 25.41 -3.79
CA GLY A 101 2.80 25.09 -3.64
C GLY A 101 3.28 24.95 -2.20
N LYS A 102 2.60 25.56 -1.21
CA LYS A 102 2.95 25.39 0.21
C LYS A 102 2.59 24.02 0.77
N PHE A 103 1.59 23.36 0.17
CA PHE A 103 1.06 22.07 0.65
C PHE A 103 1.40 20.91 -0.28
N LEU A 104 1.89 21.19 -1.49
CA LEU A 104 2.32 20.17 -2.43
C LEU A 104 3.74 19.71 -2.09
N LEU A 105 3.83 18.54 -1.47
CA LEU A 105 5.11 17.89 -1.18
C LEU A 105 5.46 16.93 -2.32
N ASN A 106 6.56 17.19 -3.02
CA ASN A 106 7.13 16.23 -3.96
C ASN A 106 8.04 15.24 -3.20
N GLN A 107 7.73 13.95 -3.32
CA GLN A 107 8.51 12.88 -2.70
C GLN A 107 9.75 12.45 -3.50
N ASP A 108 10.06 13.10 -4.62
CA ASP A 108 11.28 12.84 -5.39
C ASP A 108 12.57 13.04 -4.57
N SER A 109 12.50 13.80 -3.48
CA SER A 109 13.60 14.00 -2.52
C SER A 109 13.91 12.77 -1.64
N TYR A 110 13.04 11.76 -1.59
CA TYR A 110 13.23 10.54 -0.78
C TYR A 110 13.89 9.38 -1.53
N ILE A 111 14.19 9.57 -2.83
CA ILE A 111 14.76 8.55 -3.73
C ILE A 111 16.27 8.68 -3.82
#